data_AF-A0A9D1WB05-F1
#
_entry.id   AF-A0A9D1WB05-F1
#
_cell.length_a   1.000
_cell.length_b   1.000
_cell.length_c   1.000
_cell.angle_alpha   90.00
_cell.angle_beta   90.00
_cell.angle_gamma   90.00
#
_symmetry.space_group_name_H-M   'P 1'
#
loop_
_entity.id
_entity.type
_entity.pdbx_description
1 polymer ?
#
loop_
_entity_poly.entity_id
_entity_poly.type
_entity_poly.pdbx_seq_one_letter_code
_entity_poly.pdbx_strand_id
1 'polypeptide(L)'
;FEAILFERKIEFAFEGKRFWDLRRWKLFEEELNGMIRQGLRVVLSNSIPAEVLDNLDQEDIDELYSNYFTLEEFDLEDVEIEHKPEYYFFAIPQNAIQNNGKLEQNNTWGGSYDPLL
;
A
#
# COMPACT_ATOMS: atom_id res chain seq x y z
N PHE A 1 -3.15 0.30 -23.28
CA PHE A 1 -2.75 1.26 -22.22
C PHE A 1 -2.21 0.53 -20.99
N GLU A 2 -2.78 -0.63 -20.62
CA GLU A 2 -2.31 -1.53 -19.55
C GLU A 2 -0.79 -1.76 -19.51
N ALA A 3 -0.16 -2.11 -20.64
CA ALA A 3 1.30 -2.33 -20.68
C ALA A 3 2.11 -1.11 -20.20
N ILE A 4 1.64 0.12 -20.47
CA ILE A 4 2.29 1.35 -20.00
C ILE A 4 2.09 1.51 -18.48
N LEU A 5 0.90 1.20 -17.96
CA LEU A 5 0.62 1.26 -16.52
C LEU A 5 1.48 0.26 -15.74
N PHE A 6 1.62 -0.95 -16.30
CA PHE A 6 2.44 -2.01 -15.73
C PHE A 6 3.92 -1.64 -15.71
N GLU A 7 4.46 -1.17 -16.83
CA GLU A 7 5.87 -0.74 -16.92
C GLU A 7 6.18 0.37 -15.91
N ARG A 8 5.31 1.39 -15.81
CA ARG A 8 5.49 2.48 -14.84
C ARG A 8 5.45 2.03 -13.39
N LYS A 9 4.64 1.00 -13.07
CA LYS A 9 4.56 0.42 -11.72
C LYS A 9 5.89 -0.22 -11.33
N ILE A 10 6.58 -0.86 -12.28
CA ILE A 10 7.87 -1.52 -12.07
C ILE A 10 9.00 -0.48 -12.07
N GLU A 11 9.09 0.32 -13.13
CA GLU A 11 10.18 1.29 -13.36
C GLU A 11 10.30 2.31 -12.23
N PHE A 12 9.16 2.79 -11.69
CA PHE A 12 9.13 3.79 -10.62
C PHE A 12 8.68 3.20 -9.27
N ALA A 13 8.92 1.90 -9.05
CA ALA A 13 8.65 1.27 -7.77
C ALA A 13 9.38 2.02 -6.64
N PHE A 14 8.67 2.26 -5.53
CA PHE A 14 9.18 3.00 -4.36
C PHE A 14 9.56 4.49 -4.59
N GLU A 15 9.18 5.11 -5.72
CA GLU A 15 9.41 6.54 -6.00
C GLU A 15 8.18 7.44 -5.78
N GLY A 16 7.15 6.91 -5.12
CA GLY A 16 5.91 7.65 -4.85
C GLY A 16 5.05 7.95 -6.09
N LYS A 17 5.35 7.37 -7.26
CA LYS A 17 4.61 7.62 -8.50
C LYS A 17 3.26 6.89 -8.56
N ARG A 18 3.19 5.67 -8.03
CA ARG A 18 1.98 4.81 -8.12
C ARG A 18 0.73 5.50 -7.56
N PHE A 19 0.85 6.19 -6.43
CA PHE A 19 -0.26 6.95 -5.86
C PHE A 19 -0.82 7.99 -6.84
N TRP A 20 0.06 8.80 -7.43
CA TRP A 20 -0.34 9.86 -8.37
C TRP A 20 -0.86 9.31 -9.70
N ASP A 21 -0.30 8.19 -10.17
CA ASP A 21 -0.75 7.51 -11.38
C ASP A 21 -2.16 6.96 -11.22
N LEU A 22 -2.43 6.23 -10.13
CA LEU A 22 -3.78 5.75 -9.81
C LEU A 22 -4.77 6.90 -9.64
N ARG A 23 -4.35 7.99 -8.96
CA ARG A 23 -5.18 9.16 -8.74
C ARG A 23 -5.59 9.86 -10.03
N ARG A 24 -4.62 10.21 -10.88
CA ARG A 24 -4.85 11.02 -12.09
C ARG A 24 -5.60 10.24 -13.17
N TRP A 25 -5.51 8.91 -13.16
CA TRP A 25 -6.23 8.03 -14.08
C TRP A 25 -7.52 7.46 -13.51
N LYS A 26 -7.89 7.82 -12.27
CA LYS A 26 -9.10 7.33 -11.60
C LYS A 26 -9.18 5.81 -11.49
N LEU A 27 -8.10 5.18 -11.05
CA LEU A 27 -7.94 3.73 -10.99
C LEU A 27 -7.88 3.14 -9.58
N PHE A 28 -8.01 3.94 -8.51
CA PHE A 28 -7.90 3.40 -7.14
C PHE A 28 -8.95 2.32 -6.85
N GLU A 29 -10.22 2.54 -7.19
CA GLU A 29 -11.27 1.57 -6.90
C GLU A 29 -11.08 0.27 -7.70
N GLU A 30 -10.80 0.39 -8.99
CA GLU A 30 -10.60 -0.76 -9.88
C GLU A 30 -9.37 -1.58 -9.50
N GLU A 31 -8.28 -0.92 -9.11
CA GLU A 31 -6.99 -1.58 -8.90
C GLU A 31 -6.75 -2.03 -7.47
N LEU A 32 -7.42 -1.44 -6.48
CA LEU A 32 -7.11 -1.68 -5.06
C LEU A 32 -8.30 -2.16 -4.22
N ASN A 33 -9.55 -1.84 -4.55
CA ASN A 33 -10.65 -2.15 -3.65
C ASN A 33 -10.85 -3.66 -3.51
N GLY A 34 -11.13 -4.11 -2.28
CA GLY A 34 -11.26 -5.54 -1.96
C GLY A 34 -9.93 -6.27 -1.80
N MET A 35 -8.79 -5.60 -2.04
CA MET A 35 -7.48 -6.18 -1.74
C MET A 35 -7.13 -5.96 -0.26
N ILE A 36 -6.44 -6.94 0.32
CA ILE A 36 -5.72 -6.81 1.58
C ILE A 36 -4.22 -6.78 1.25
N ARG A 37 -3.47 -5.88 1.90
CA ARG A 37 -2.02 -5.85 1.73
C ARG A 37 -1.43 -7.04 2.46
N GLN A 38 -0.65 -7.84 1.74
CA GLN A 38 0.01 -9.01 2.29
C GLN A 38 1.51 -8.77 2.45
N GLY A 39 2.07 -9.40 3.47
CA GLY A 39 3.48 -9.39 3.79
C GLY A 39 4.03 -10.80 3.82
N LEU A 40 5.34 -10.91 3.68
CA LEU A 40 6.07 -12.15 3.89
C LEU A 40 6.88 -12.02 5.17
N ARG A 41 6.81 -13.03 6.03
CA ARG A 41 7.69 -13.17 7.19
C ARG A 41 8.49 -14.45 7.07
N VAL A 42 9.78 -14.36 7.37
CA VAL A 42 10.65 -15.52 7.52
C VAL A 42 10.40 -16.11 8.91
N VAL A 43 10.06 -17.39 8.99
CA VAL A 43 9.80 -18.10 10.24
C VAL A 43 10.63 -19.35 10.35
N LEU A 44 11.09 -19.64 11.57
CA LEU A 44 11.83 -20.84 11.85
C LEU A 44 10.92 -22.05 11.69
N SER A 45 11.41 -23.08 11.02
CA SER A 45 10.71 -24.34 10.82
C SER A 45 10.55 -25.07 12.15
N ASN A 46 9.37 -25.66 12.37
CA ASN A 46 9.09 -26.51 13.52
C ASN A 46 9.90 -27.82 13.53
N SER A 47 10.67 -28.09 12.47
CA SER A 47 11.50 -29.30 12.31
C SER A 47 12.98 -29.06 12.57
N ILE A 48 13.38 -27.89 13.08
CA ILE A 48 14.79 -27.64 13.43
C ILE A 48 15.26 -28.60 14.54
N PRO A 49 16.41 -29.28 14.38
CA PRO A 49 17.00 -30.07 15.46
C PRO A 49 17.41 -29.18 16.65
N ALA A 50 17.24 -29.68 17.88
CA ALA A 50 17.60 -28.94 19.09
C ALA A 50 19.08 -28.52 19.12
N GLU A 51 19.98 -29.35 18.61
CA GLU A 51 21.42 -29.05 18.54
C GLU A 51 21.73 -27.82 17.68
N VAL A 52 21.02 -27.66 16.55
CA VAL A 52 21.15 -26.50 15.66
C VAL A 52 20.52 -25.27 16.32
N LEU A 53 19.36 -25.44 16.98
CA LEU A 53 18.69 -24.36 17.69
C LEU A 53 19.52 -23.80 18.85
N ASP A 54 20.17 -24.67 19.61
CA ASP A 54 21.00 -24.31 20.76
C ASP A 54 22.30 -23.57 20.34
N ASN A 55 22.69 -23.68 19.06
CA ASN A 55 23.91 -23.08 18.51
C ASN A 55 23.63 -22.11 17.34
N LEU A 56 22.41 -21.59 17.20
CA LEU A 56 21.96 -20.83 16.03
C LEU A 56 22.93 -19.69 15.59
N ASP A 57 23.56 -19.01 16.55
CA ASP A 57 24.49 -17.90 16.28
C ASP A 57 25.85 -18.36 15.72
N GLN A 58 26.15 -19.66 15.74
CA GLN A 58 27.39 -20.27 15.26
C GLN A 58 27.20 -21.04 13.96
N GLU A 59 25.95 -21.27 13.55
CA GLU A 59 25.60 -21.97 12.31
C GLU A 59 25.78 -21.07 11.08
N ASP A 60 25.98 -21.69 9.91
CA ASP A 60 26.05 -20.97 8.65
C ASP A 60 24.66 -20.44 8.27
N ILE A 61 24.58 -19.14 8.02
CA ILE A 61 23.31 -18.46 7.75
C ILE A 61 22.64 -19.00 6.47
N ASP A 62 23.39 -19.37 5.45
CA ASP A 62 22.84 -19.89 4.20
C ASP A 62 22.32 -21.33 4.39
N GLU A 63 22.99 -22.14 5.21
CA GLU A 63 22.49 -23.46 5.62
C GLU A 63 21.21 -23.36 6.46
N LEU A 64 21.14 -22.37 7.36
CA LEU A 64 19.94 -22.08 8.14
C LEU A 64 18.76 -21.67 7.24
N TYR A 65 18.97 -20.71 6.32
CA TYR A 65 17.93 -20.27 5.38
C TYR A 65 17.45 -21.37 4.45
N SER A 66 18.35 -22.25 4.01
CA SER A 66 18.02 -23.32 3.07
C SER A 66 17.27 -24.48 3.73
N ASN A 67 17.60 -24.82 4.98
CA ASN A 67 17.11 -26.04 5.61
C ASN A 67 16.06 -25.81 6.71
N TYR A 68 16.10 -24.64 7.38
CA TYR A 68 15.38 -24.43 8.64
C TYR A 68 14.53 -23.18 8.69
N PHE A 69 14.52 -22.34 7.66
CA PHE A 69 13.58 -21.23 7.55
C PHE A 69 12.51 -21.49 6.48
N THR A 70 11.32 -20.95 6.72
CA THR A 70 10.19 -20.99 5.79
C THR A 70 9.59 -19.59 5.66
N LEU A 71 8.86 -19.35 4.56
CA LEU A 71 8.12 -18.11 4.36
C LEU A 71 6.65 -18.33 4.72
N GLU A 72 6.12 -17.43 5.53
CA GLU A 72 4.70 -17.36 5.86
C GLU A 72 4.14 -16.04 5.31
N GLU A 73 3.02 -16.12 4.60
CA GLU A 73 2.23 -14.97 4.18
C GLU A 73 1.32 -14.53 5.33
N PHE A 74 1.22 -13.23 5.56
CA PHE A 74 0.30 -12.66 6.54
C PHE A 74 -0.34 -11.39 6.01
N ASP A 75 -1.53 -11.08 6.51
CA ASP A 75 -2.22 -9.84 6.19
C ASP A 75 -1.68 -8.70 7.05
N LEU A 76 -1.33 -7.56 6.43
CA LEU A 76 -0.85 -6.37 7.15
C LEU A 76 -1.98 -5.69 7.93
N GLU A 77 -3.21 -5.84 7.46
CA GLU A 77 -4.41 -5.27 8.06
C GLU A 77 -5.58 -6.25 7.98
N ASP A 78 -6.51 -6.17 8.94
CA ASP A 78 -7.75 -6.97 8.98
C ASP A 78 -8.90 -6.33 8.17
N VAL A 79 -8.60 -5.35 7.32
CA VAL A 79 -9.61 -4.57 6.59
C VAL A 79 -9.19 -4.44 5.13
N GLU A 80 -10.11 -4.77 4.24
CA GLU A 80 -9.95 -4.55 2.80
C GLU A 80 -9.83 -3.07 2.48
N ILE A 81 -9.04 -2.75 1.45
CA ILE A 81 -8.96 -1.39 0.94
C ILE A 81 -10.35 -0.98 0.42
N GLU A 82 -10.86 0.15 0.92
CA GLU A 82 -12.10 0.80 0.48
C GLU A 82 -11.82 2.25 0.09
N HIS A 83 -11.25 2.44 -1.11
CA HIS A 83 -11.09 3.76 -1.68
C HIS A 83 -12.42 4.28 -2.21
N LYS A 84 -12.75 5.53 -1.86
CA LYS A 84 -14.00 6.17 -2.27
C LYS A 84 -13.76 7.27 -3.31
N PRO A 85 -14.71 7.54 -4.22
CA PRO A 85 -14.55 8.55 -5.26
C PRO A 85 -14.18 9.95 -4.74
N GLU A 86 -14.62 10.30 -3.53
CA GLU A 86 -14.36 11.57 -2.86
C GLU A 86 -12.87 11.83 -2.66
N TYR A 87 -12.07 10.77 -2.54
CA TYR A 87 -10.64 10.86 -2.25
C TYR A 87 -9.80 11.26 -3.47
N TYR A 88 -10.35 11.30 -4.69
CA TYR A 88 -9.65 11.80 -5.89
C TYR A 88 -9.38 13.30 -5.86
N PHE A 89 -10.14 14.06 -5.08
CA PHE A 89 -9.92 15.48 -4.84
C PHE A 89 -9.66 15.68 -3.36
N PHE A 90 -8.55 16.31 -3.02
CA PHE A 90 -8.24 16.58 -1.62
C PHE A 90 -9.24 17.60 -1.07
N ALA A 91 -9.68 17.39 0.16
CA ALA A 91 -10.36 18.42 0.92
C ALA A 91 -9.46 19.66 1.02
N ILE A 92 -10.03 20.83 0.82
CA ILE A 92 -9.35 22.08 1.15
C ILE A 92 -9.30 22.20 2.68
N PRO A 93 -8.12 22.44 3.29
CA PRO A 93 -8.01 22.62 4.73
C PRO A 93 -8.93 23.73 5.26
N GLN A 94 -9.62 23.46 6.37
CA GLN A 94 -10.62 24.39 6.91
C GLN A 94 -10.04 25.77 7.25
N ASN A 95 -8.80 25.82 7.74
CA ASN A 95 -8.09 27.06 8.02
C ASN A 95 -7.86 27.91 6.75
N ALA A 96 -7.62 27.29 5.59
CA ALA A 96 -7.46 27.99 4.33
C ALA A 96 -8.79 28.65 3.91
N ILE A 97 -9.91 27.93 4.04
CA ILE A 97 -11.27 28.45 3.77
C ILE A 97 -11.59 29.61 4.73
N GLN A 98 -11.30 29.46 6.02
CA GLN A 98 -11.54 30.52 7.02
C GLN A 98 -10.71 31.78 6.74
N ASN A 99 -9.47 31.61 6.26
CA ASN A 99 -8.60 32.74 5.93
C ASN A 99 -8.96 33.41 4.60
N ASN A 100 -9.62 32.70 3.67
CA ASN A 100 -10.03 33.22 2.39
C ASN A 100 -11.46 32.77 2.05
N GLY A 101 -12.42 33.64 2.32
CA GLY A 101 -13.85 33.39 2.03
C GLY A 101 -14.21 33.24 0.55
N LYS A 102 -13.26 33.38 -0.38
CA LYS A 102 -13.45 33.04 -1.81
C LYS A 102 -13.14 31.57 -2.12
N LEU A 103 -12.53 30.83 -1.19
CA LEU A 103 -12.31 29.40 -1.36
C LEU A 103 -13.60 28.65 -1.04
N GLU A 104 -14.11 27.93 -2.02
CA GLU A 104 -15.24 27.02 -1.86
C GLU A 104 -14.72 25.58 -1.76
N GLN A 105 -15.26 24.82 -0.80
CA GLN A 105 -14.93 23.40 -0.67
C GLN A 105 -15.50 22.61 -1.87
N ASN A 106 -14.84 21.50 -2.22
CA ASN A 106 -15.36 20.56 -3.19
C ASN A 106 -16.68 19.89 -2.72
N ASN A 107 -17.52 19.53 -3.67
CA ASN A 107 -18.83 18.92 -3.44
C ASN A 107 -18.74 17.57 -2.71
N THR A 108 -17.68 16.80 -2.96
CA THR A 108 -17.40 15.53 -2.30
C THR A 108 -16.98 15.66 -0.84
N TRP A 109 -16.62 16.86 -0.37
CA TRP A 109 -16.35 17.13 1.05
C TRP A 109 -17.27 18.20 1.64
N GLY A 110 -18.49 18.31 1.09
CA GLY A 110 -19.58 19.11 1.67
C GLY A 110 -19.64 20.57 1.23
N GLY A 111 -18.88 20.98 0.21
CA GLY A 111 -18.99 22.30 -0.40
C GLY A 111 -19.86 22.34 -1.67
N SER A 112 -19.84 23.46 -2.37
CA SER A 112 -20.60 23.71 -3.61
C SER A 112 -19.79 23.47 -4.89
N TYR A 113 -18.46 23.45 -4.82
CA TYR A 113 -17.61 23.41 -6.00
C TYR A 113 -17.53 22.00 -6.58
N ASP A 114 -17.91 21.83 -7.84
CA ASP A 114 -17.73 20.55 -8.54
C ASP A 114 -16.38 20.53 -9.27
N PRO A 115 -15.42 19.67 -8.86
CA PRO A 115 -14.13 19.59 -9.52
C PRO A 115 -14.14 18.86 -10.87
N LEU A 116 -15.28 18.34 -11.33
CA LEU A 116 -15.43 17.61 -12.59
C LEU A 116 -16.22 18.35 -13.68
N LEU A 117 -16.84 19.50 -13.36
CA LEU A 117 -17.56 20.37 -14.29
C LEU A 117 -16.62 21.42 -14.91
#